data_AF-A0ABC9SUM1-F1
#
_entry.id   AF-A0ABC9SUM1-F1
#
_cell.length_a   1.000
_cell.length_b   1.000
_cell.length_c   1.000
_cell.angle_alpha   90.00
_cell.angle_beta   90.00
_cell.angle_gamma   90.00
#
_symmetry.space_group_name_H-M   'P 1'
#
loop_
_entity.id
_entity.type
_entity.pdbx_description
1 polymer ?
#
loop_
_entity_poly.entity_id
_entity_poly.type
_entity_poly.pdbx_seq_one_letter_code
_entity_poly.pdbx_strand_id
1 'polypeptide(L)' 'MWYDLCKSDMAHLTDAVSWWNSIGRHYGAKSKEVRKWMLDSVNYELDHFSLNRSAGAKLGERYLPPTKK' A
#
# COMPACT_ATOMS: atom_id res chain seq x y z
N MET A 1 10.70 19.98 -6.83
CA MET A 1 11.18 20.47 -5.52
C MET A 1 11.85 19.30 -4.84
N TRP A 2 13.04 19.47 -4.27
CA TRP A 2 13.76 18.39 -3.57
C TRP A 2 13.50 18.49 -2.07
N TYR A 3 13.34 17.35 -1.40
CA TYR A 3 13.10 17.25 0.05
C TYR A 3 14.16 16.36 0.70
N ASP A 4 14.42 16.61 1.99
CA ASP A 4 15.31 15.75 2.78
C ASP A 4 14.75 14.33 2.89
N LEU A 5 15.62 13.33 2.92
CA LEU A 5 15.21 11.93 3.06
C LEU A 5 14.41 11.68 4.35
N CYS A 6 14.70 12.42 5.43
CA CYS A 6 13.95 12.34 6.69
C CYS A 6 12.49 12.81 6.58
N LYS A 7 12.12 13.46 5.47
CA LYS A 7 10.75 13.87 5.14
C LYS A 7 10.08 12.92 4.14
N SER A 8 10.69 11.77 3.86
CA SER A 8 10.16 10.80 2.90
C SER A 8 9.65 9.55 3.62
N ASP A 9 8.51 9.04 3.17
CA ASP A 9 7.99 7.72 3.51
C ASP A 9 8.11 6.81 2.26
N MET A 10 8.15 5.50 2.47
CA MET A 10 7.97 4.52 1.39
C MET A 10 6.47 4.47 1.04
N ALA A 11 6.10 5.10 -0.07
CA ALA A 11 4.74 5.12 -0.59
C ALA A 11 4.53 3.95 -1.54
N HIS A 12 3.40 3.25 -1.43
CA HIS A 12 3.06 2.24 -2.42
C HIS A 12 2.67 2.88 -3.75
N LEU A 13 3.15 2.32 -4.87
CA LEU A 13 2.76 2.76 -6.22
C LEU A 13 1.29 2.49 -6.54
N THR A 14 0.73 1.45 -5.92
CA THR A 14 -0.71 1.15 -5.95
C THR A 14 -1.22 1.16 -4.53
N ASP A 15 -2.28 1.95 -4.29
CA ASP A 15 -2.90 2.05 -2.97
C ASP A 15 -3.17 0.67 -2.36
N ALA A 16 -2.61 0.44 -1.17
CA ALA A 16 -2.63 -0.87 -0.53
C ALA A 16 -4.06 -1.38 -0.29
N VAL A 17 -4.99 -0.47 0.02
CA VAL A 17 -6.41 -0.81 0.22
C VAL A 17 -7.09 -1.20 -1.09
N SER A 18 -6.82 -0.49 -2.18
CA SER A 18 -7.38 -0.78 -3.50
C SER A 18 -6.83 -2.09 -4.07
N TRP A 19 -5.52 -2.33 -3.91
CA TRP A 19 -4.89 -3.61 -4.28
C TRP A 19 -5.43 -4.76 -3.44
N TRP A 20 -5.60 -4.57 -2.14
CA TRP A 20 -6.19 -5.57 -1.27
C TRP A 20 -7.62 -5.92 -1.70
N ASN A 21 -8.45 -4.89 -1.94
CA ASN A 21 -9.86 -5.06 -2.28
C ASN A 21 -10.08 -5.72 -3.65
N SER A 22 -9.15 -5.54 -4.59
CA SER A 22 -9.20 -6.09 -5.95
C SER A 22 -8.52 -7.45 -6.10
N ILE A 23 -7.37 -7.66 -5.44
CA ILE A 23 -6.48 -8.81 -5.69
C ILE A 23 -6.12 -9.49 -4.37
N GLY A 24 -5.54 -8.74 -3.43
CA GLY A 24 -4.89 -9.30 -2.24
C GLY A 24 -5.80 -10.17 -1.37
N ARG A 25 -7.05 -9.75 -1.17
CA ARG A 25 -8.03 -10.45 -0.32
C ARG A 25 -8.37 -11.85 -0.82
N HIS A 26 -8.12 -12.15 -2.09
CA HIS A 26 -8.37 -13.45 -2.70
C HIS A 26 -7.28 -14.49 -2.41
N TYR A 27 -6.06 -14.04 -2.11
CA TYR A 27 -4.98 -14.93 -1.68
C TYR A 27 -5.07 -15.32 -0.20
N GLY A 28 -5.79 -14.53 0.61
CA GLY A 28 -5.93 -14.71 2.05
C GLY A 28 -4.94 -13.86 2.85
N ALA A 29 -5.36 -13.50 4.07
CA ALA A 29 -4.55 -12.65 4.94
C ALA A 29 -3.22 -13.34 5.29
N LYS A 30 -2.10 -12.61 5.16
CA LYS A 30 -0.73 -13.10 5.43
C LYS A 30 -0.28 -14.30 4.56
N SER A 31 -0.95 -14.56 3.44
CA SER A 31 -0.51 -15.52 2.42
C SER A 31 0.88 -15.18 1.86
N LYS A 32 1.54 -16.14 1.21
CA LYS A 32 2.88 -15.93 0.62
C LYS A 32 2.84 -14.83 -0.44
N GLU A 33 1.75 -14.77 -1.21
CA GLU A 33 1.50 -13.82 -2.28
C GLU A 33 1.31 -12.41 -1.74
N VAL A 34 0.49 -12.25 -0.68
CA VAL A 34 0.31 -10.96 -0.01
C VAL A 34 1.61 -10.49 0.63
N ARG A 35 2.35 -11.38 1.32
CA ARG A 35 3.63 -11.01 1.91
C ARG A 35 4.67 -10.65 0.85
N LYS A 36 4.69 -11.37 -0.28
CA LYS A 36 5.57 -11.04 -1.39
C LYS A 36 5.27 -9.63 -1.92
N TRP A 37 3.99 -9.31 -2.17
CA TRP A 37 3.61 -7.99 -2.65
C TRP A 37 3.94 -6.87 -1.65
N MET A 38 3.64 -7.06 -0.37
CA MET A 38 3.93 -6.09 0.69
C MET A 38 5.43 -5.86 0.95
N LEU A 39 6.30 -6.81 0.59
CA LEU A 39 7.74 -6.73 0.88
C LEU A 39 8.59 -6.45 -0.36
N ASP A 40 7.98 -6.43 -1.55
CA ASP A 40 8.70 -6.18 -2.79
C ASP A 40 8.93 -4.67 -2.97
N SER A 41 10.20 -4.27 -2.94
CA SER A 41 10.60 -2.87 -3.06
C SER A 41 10.19 -2.23 -4.39
N VAL A 42 9.94 -3.02 -5.43
CA VAL A 42 9.46 -2.50 -6.73
C VAL A 42 8.05 -1.90 -6.65
N ASN A 43 7.29 -2.21 -5.58
CA ASN A 43 5.95 -1.67 -5.36
C ASN A 43 5.97 -0.33 -4.61
N TYR A 44 7.15 0.27 -4.39
CA TYR A 44 7.31 1.48 -3.60
C TYR A 44 8.12 2.56 -4.30
N GLU A 45 7.79 3.80 -3.98
CA GLU A 45 8.62 4.98 -4.25
C GLU A 45 8.81 5.80 -2.98
N LEU A 46 9.85 6.64 -2.95
CA LEU A 46 10.01 7.63 -1.90
C LEU A 46 9.13 8.84 -2.22
N ASP A 47 8.16 9.11 -1.34
CA ASP A 47 7.31 10.29 -1.44
C ASP A 47 7.31 11.08 -0.12
N HIS A 48 7.02 12.37 -0.20
CA HIS A 48 6.93 13.24 0.95
C HIS A 48 5.85 12.74 1.92
N PHE A 49 6.19 12.54 3.20
CA PHE A 49 5.32 11.90 4.19
C PHE A 49 3.91 12.51 4.25
N SER A 50 3.80 13.85 4.14
CA SER A 50 2.51 14.53 4.24
C SER A 50 1.62 14.30 3.02
N LEU A 51 2.20 14.09 1.84
CA LEU A 51 1.47 13.88 0.59
C LEU A 51 0.98 12.44 0.55
N ASN A 52 1.90 11.48 0.69
CA ASN A 52 1.63 10.05 0.79
C ASN A 52 0.49 9.73 1.78
N ARG A 53 0.61 10.22 3.03
CA ARG A 53 -0.42 9.96 4.06
C ARG A 53 -1.77 10.60 3.73
N SER A 54 -1.77 11.78 3.10
CA SER A 54 -3.00 12.46 2.69
C SER A 54 -3.66 11.76 1.51
N ALA A 55 -2.89 11.21 0.57
CA ALA A 55 -3.41 10.48 -0.59
C ALA A 55 -4.23 9.28 -0.14
N GLY A 56 -3.68 8.44 0.75
CA GLY A 56 -4.41 7.30 1.31
C GLY A 56 -5.68 7.70 2.06
N ALA A 57 -5.65 8.80 2.82
CA ALA A 57 -6.82 9.31 3.53
C ALA A 57 -7.95 9.79 2.59
N LYS A 58 -7.61 10.25 1.38
CA LYS A 58 -8.56 10.78 0.39
C LYS A 58 -9.29 9.68 -0.39
N LEU A 59 -8.80 8.44 -0.40
CA LEU A 59 -9.41 7.34 -1.16
C LEU A 59 -10.83 7.00 -0.68
N GLY A 60 -11.11 7.19 0.61
CA GLY A 60 -12.40 6.81 1.21
C GLY A 60 -12.67 5.30 1.24
N GLU A 61 -11.71 4.48 0.81
CA GLU A 61 -11.82 3.03 0.81
C GLU A 61 -11.58 2.41 2.20
N ARG A 62 -12.21 1.25 2.43
CA ARG A 62 -11.98 0.42 3.61
C ARG A 62 -11.55 -0.97 3.19
N TYR A 63 -10.71 -1.60 4.00
CA TYR A 63 -10.31 -2.98 3.80
C TYR A 63 -11.51 -3.91 3.90
N LEU A 64 -11.77 -4.68 2.84
CA LEU A 64 -12.75 -5.76 2.85
C LEU A 64 -12.20 -7.02 3.56
N PRO A 65 -13.04 -7.91 4.08
CA PRO A 65 -12.56 -9.16 4.66
C PRO A 65 -11.88 -10.07 3.59
N PRO A 66 -10.93 -10.92 4.00
CA PRO A 66 -10.34 -11.92 3.10
C PRO A 66 -11.40 -12.90 2.61
N THR A 67 -11.35 -13.26 1.33
CA THR A 67 -12.30 -14.25 0.78
C THR A 67 -11.81 -15.68 0.96
N LYS A 68 -10.51 -15.87 1.21
CA LYS A 68 -9.89 -17.15 1.53
C LYS A 68 -9.62 -17.21 3.03
N LYS A 69 -10.12 -18.25 3.69
CA LYS A 69 -9.88 -18.53 5.11
C LYS A 69 -8.47 -19.04 5.34
#